data_AF-A0A421NU76-F1
#
_entry.id   AF-A0A421NU76-F1
#
_cell.length_a   1.000
_cell.length_b   1.000
_cell.length_c   1.000
_cell.angle_alpha   90.00
_cell.angle_beta   90.00
_cell.angle_gamma   90.00
#
_symmetry.space_group_name_H-M   'P 1'
#
loop_
_entity.id
_entity.type
_entity.pdbx_description
1 polymer ?
#
loop_
_entity_poly.entity_id
_entity_poly.type
_entity_poly.pdbx_seq_one_letter_code
_entity_poly.pdbx_strand_id
1 'polypeptide(L)'
;MKLKNPSLPIFVIAIYSVLSAFFLFKIINYFELSAKAIFHITIFAILLQNILFFILISINPNQRTTKTTKKQYINKYGRKKIHYQHDGTTIDYINEYDKVTSELVKTTKFRSDGVRIDWIAERDPQTGNRIKDTYFNPDGVGIELILEYDPKTGNKIKKTEFHPDGVRIHSIIEYDPQTGIKIKDFSFQKDGKTIWDICEFDPKTGKFLKTHTQSSKLVKTEQKNINNQIKRRTK
;
A
#
# COMPACT_ATOMS: atom_id res chain seq x y z
N MET A 1 5.54 -5.38 34.46
CA MET A 1 5.64 -4.26 35.43
C MET A 1 6.53 -3.18 34.79
N LYS A 2 5.99 -2.03 34.39
CA LYS A 2 6.76 -0.95 33.72
C LYS A 2 7.57 -0.19 34.77
N LEU A 3 8.90 -0.17 34.64
CA LEU A 3 9.74 0.80 35.35
C LEU A 3 9.51 2.18 34.72
N LYS A 4 8.97 3.08 35.52
CA LYS A 4 8.74 4.49 35.20
C LYS A 4 10.12 5.18 35.30
N ASN A 5 10.59 5.82 34.22
CA ASN A 5 11.78 6.66 34.29
C ASN A 5 11.57 7.72 35.39
N PRO A 6 12.52 7.90 36.33
CA PRO A 6 12.40 8.96 37.30
C PRO A 6 12.61 10.28 36.56
N SER A 7 11.56 11.10 36.49
CA SER A 7 11.73 12.53 36.30
C SER A 7 12.70 13.00 37.38
N LEU A 8 13.84 13.60 37.01
CA LEU A 8 14.67 14.27 38.00
C LEU A 8 13.75 15.23 38.76
N PRO A 9 13.61 15.10 40.09
CA PRO A 9 12.71 15.95 40.82
C PRO A 9 13.20 17.39 40.65
N ILE A 10 12.28 18.32 40.40
CA ILE A 10 12.53 19.77 40.26
C ILE A 10 13.42 20.29 41.41
N PHE A 11 13.37 19.62 42.55
CA PHE A 11 14.24 19.80 43.71
C PHE A 11 15.75 19.65 43.43
N VAL A 12 16.19 18.73 42.56
CA VAL A 12 17.62 18.54 42.24
C VAL A 12 18.15 19.71 41.40
N ILE A 13 17.33 20.23 40.50
CA ILE A 13 17.67 21.42 39.69
C ILE A 13 17.74 22.67 40.58
N ALA A 14 16.81 22.81 41.52
CA ALA A 14 16.80 23.91 42.49
C ALA A 14 17.99 23.85 43.47
N ILE A 15 18.39 22.66 43.92
CA ILE A 15 19.58 22.50 44.77
C ILE A 15 20.85 22.89 43.99
N TYR A 16 20.96 22.50 42.72
CA TYR A 16 22.12 22.85 41.89
C TYR A 16 22.24 24.35 41.62
N SER A 17 21.11 25.07 41.45
CA SER A 17 21.14 26.52 41.22
C SER A 17 21.51 27.31 42.48
N VAL A 18 21.12 26.84 43.66
CA VAL A 18 21.48 27.48 44.94
C VAL A 18 22.95 27.23 45.28
N LEU A 19 23.46 26.02 45.08
CA LEU A 19 24.88 25.70 45.29
C LEU A 19 25.80 26.45 44.32
N SER A 20 25.40 26.60 43.05
CA SER A 20 26.22 27.34 42.07
C SER A 20 26.27 28.84 42.39
N ALA A 21 25.16 29.43 42.83
CA ALA A 21 25.11 30.84 43.26
C ALA A 21 26.00 31.09 44.48
N PHE A 22 26.03 30.16 45.45
CA PHE A 22 26.87 30.27 46.64
C PHE A 22 28.37 30.18 46.31
N PHE A 23 28.77 29.29 45.39
CA PHE A 23 30.14 29.19 44.92
C PHE A 23 30.59 30.42 44.11
N LEU A 24 29.71 30.98 43.28
CA LEU A 24 29.98 32.22 42.56
C LEU A 24 30.20 33.40 43.51
N PHE A 25 29.37 33.54 44.55
CA PHE A 25 29.55 34.58 45.57
C PHE A 25 30.88 34.45 46.32
N LYS A 26 31.32 33.22 46.60
CA LYS A 26 32.60 32.96 47.28
C LYS A 26 33.81 33.24 46.39
N ILE A 27 33.74 32.94 45.09
CA ILE A 27 34.80 33.25 44.11
C ILE A 27 34.93 34.75 43.88
N ILE A 28 33.81 35.48 43.82
CA ILE A 28 33.78 36.94 43.67
C ILE A 28 34.53 37.64 44.81
N ASN A 29 34.28 37.21 46.06
CA ASN A 29 34.95 37.79 47.23
C ASN A 29 36.42 37.35 47.37
N TYR A 30 36.81 36.20 46.82
CA TYR A 30 38.17 35.66 46.97
C TYR A 30 39.20 36.29 46.01
N PHE A 31 38.78 36.81 44.86
CA PHE A 31 39.68 37.28 43.79
C PHE A 31 39.65 38.80 43.53
N GLU A 32 38.91 39.58 44.32
CA GLU A 32 38.72 41.04 44.14
C GLU A 32 38.47 41.45 42.68
N LEU A 33 37.66 40.67 41.95
CA LEU A 33 37.37 40.95 40.55
C LEU A 33 36.56 42.24 40.42
N SER A 34 37.01 43.15 39.57
CA SER A 34 36.26 44.36 39.25
C SER A 34 34.88 44.03 38.66
N ALA A 35 33.88 44.87 38.91
CA ALA A 35 32.52 44.68 38.41
C ALA A 35 32.46 44.48 36.88
N LYS A 36 33.39 45.09 36.12
CA LYS A 36 33.52 44.89 34.67
C LYS A 36 33.95 43.47 34.30
N ALA A 37 34.88 42.89 35.05
CA ALA A 37 35.32 41.50 34.83
C ALA A 37 34.18 40.52 35.12
N ILE A 38 33.40 40.77 36.18
CA ILE A 38 32.22 39.96 36.53
C ILE A 38 31.18 39.99 35.41
N PHE A 39 30.90 41.18 34.86
CA PHE A 39 29.94 41.34 33.76
C PHE A 39 30.34 40.55 32.50
N HIS A 40 31.62 40.53 32.14
CA HIS A 40 32.08 39.76 31.00
C HIS A 40 32.03 38.25 31.24
N ILE A 41 32.37 37.80 32.46
CA ILE A 41 32.30 36.38 32.83
C ILE A 41 30.85 35.88 32.82
N THR A 42 29.89 36.67 33.30
CA THR A 42 28.46 36.28 33.31
C THR A 42 27.90 36.19 31.89
N ILE A 43 28.21 37.14 31.01
CA ILE A 43 27.81 37.06 29.59
C ILE A 43 28.41 35.81 28.93
N PHE A 44 29.70 35.55 29.16
CA PHE A 44 30.37 34.37 28.60
C PHE A 44 29.75 33.05 29.10
N ALA A 45 29.43 32.96 30.39
CA ALA A 45 28.78 31.78 30.97
C ALA A 45 27.38 31.53 30.37
N ILE A 46 26.57 32.58 30.16
CA ILE A 46 25.25 32.47 29.51
C ILE A 46 25.40 32.01 28.06
N LEU A 47 26.37 32.56 27.32
CA LEU A 47 26.64 32.15 25.95
C LEU A 47 27.02 30.66 25.87
N LEU A 48 27.90 30.21 26.77
CA LEU A 48 28.35 28.83 26.86
C LEU A 48 27.21 27.87 27.22
N GLN A 49 26.34 28.26 28.16
CA GLN A 49 25.14 27.51 28.54
C GLN A 49 24.20 27.29 27.33
N ASN A 50 24.01 28.32 26.51
CA ASN A 50 23.17 28.23 25.31
C ASN A 50 23.80 27.35 24.23
N ILE A 51 25.12 27.44 24.00
CA ILE A 51 25.83 26.58 23.06
C ILE A 51 25.72 25.11 23.49
N LEU A 52 25.92 24.81 24.78
CA LEU A 52 25.76 23.46 25.32
C LEU A 52 24.32 22.93 25.16
N PHE A 53 23.31 23.78 25.30
CA PHE A 53 21.91 23.41 25.07
C PHE A 53 21.65 23.01 23.60
N PHE A 54 22.18 23.76 22.63
CA PHE A 54 22.07 23.41 21.21
C PHE A 54 22.85 22.14 20.85
N ILE A 55 24.00 21.92 21.48
CA ILE A 55 24.76 20.68 21.34
C ILE A 55 23.98 19.50 21.94
N LEU A 56 23.33 19.66 23.10
CA LEU A 56 22.46 18.62 23.67
C LEU A 56 21.27 18.27 22.75
N ILE A 57 20.65 19.26 22.11
CA ILE A 57 19.61 19.04 21.09
C ILE A 57 20.18 18.31 19.87
N SER A 58 21.41 18.63 19.45
CA SER A 58 22.05 18.03 18.28
C SER A 58 22.59 16.61 18.53
N ILE A 59 23.06 16.31 19.75
CA ILE A 59 23.64 15.01 20.13
C ILE A 59 22.54 14.04 20.61
N ASN A 60 21.30 14.50 20.84
CA ASN A 60 20.17 13.62 21.12
C ASN A 60 19.21 13.49 19.90
N PRO A 61 19.61 12.84 18.79
CA PRO A 61 18.68 12.50 17.72
C PRO A 61 17.74 11.34 18.09
N ASN A 62 17.68 10.90 19.36
CA ASN A 62 16.98 9.67 19.73
C ASN A 62 16.30 9.71 21.11
N GLN A 63 15.24 10.52 21.23
CA GLN A 63 14.03 10.08 21.92
C GLN A 63 12.77 10.42 21.11
N ARG A 64 12.72 9.92 19.88
CA ARG A 64 11.48 9.40 19.29
C ARG A 64 11.69 7.94 18.88
N THR A 65 12.06 7.10 19.83
CA THR A 65 11.52 5.74 19.82
C THR A 65 10.05 5.83 20.22
N THR A 66 9.22 6.41 19.35
CA THR A 66 7.84 5.96 19.32
C THR A 66 7.94 4.49 19.03
N LYS A 67 7.43 3.64 19.94
CA LYS A 67 6.95 2.33 19.50
C LYS A 67 6.22 2.60 18.19
N THR A 68 6.71 2.06 17.07
CA THR A 68 6.07 2.23 15.78
C THR A 68 4.77 1.43 15.86
N THR A 69 3.77 2.02 16.50
CA THR A 69 2.38 1.67 16.29
C THR A 69 2.22 1.87 14.80
N LYS A 70 2.18 0.77 14.03
CA LYS A 70 1.89 0.80 12.59
C LYS A 70 0.74 1.79 12.41
N LYS A 71 1.01 2.97 11.84
CA LYS A 71 0.01 4.01 11.65
C LYS A 71 -0.95 3.52 10.57
N GLN A 72 -1.93 2.72 10.97
CA GLN A 72 -3.09 2.45 10.14
C GLN A 72 -3.87 3.76 10.09
N TYR A 73 -3.84 4.45 8.96
CA TYR A 73 -4.73 5.57 8.74
C TYR A 73 -6.11 5.02 8.42
N ILE A 74 -7.06 5.26 9.33
CA ILE A 74 -8.47 5.00 9.14
C ILE A 74 -9.11 6.34 8.77
N ASN A 75 -9.75 6.44 7.60
CA ASN A 75 -10.50 7.65 7.28
C ASN A 75 -11.66 7.88 8.27
N LYS A 76 -12.21 9.10 8.35
CA LYS A 76 -13.30 9.50 9.29
C LYS A 76 -14.50 8.53 9.35
N TYR A 77 -14.67 7.66 8.36
CA TYR A 77 -15.77 6.72 8.26
C TYR A 77 -15.39 5.24 8.48
N GLY A 78 -14.13 4.91 8.79
CA GLY A 78 -13.73 3.51 8.93
C GLY A 78 -13.50 2.75 7.62
N ARG A 79 -13.71 3.41 6.47
CA ARG A 79 -13.95 2.75 5.17
C ARG A 79 -12.70 2.41 4.39
N LYS A 80 -11.56 3.03 4.73
CA LYS A 80 -10.28 2.75 4.11
C LYS A 80 -9.21 2.60 5.18
N LYS A 81 -8.38 1.58 5.06
CA LYS A 81 -7.17 1.37 5.87
C LYS A 81 -5.95 1.38 4.96
N ILE A 82 -5.02 2.28 5.24
CA ILE A 82 -3.74 2.36 4.53
C ILE A 82 -2.69 1.59 5.32
N HIS A 83 -1.97 0.72 4.64
CA HIS A 83 -0.87 -0.06 5.17
C HIS A 83 0.42 0.42 4.49
N TYR A 84 1.43 0.69 5.31
CA TYR A 84 2.73 1.18 4.86
C TYR A 84 3.76 0.06 4.88
N GLN A 85 4.79 0.20 4.06
CA GLN A 85 5.97 -0.64 4.04
C GLN A 85 6.81 -0.44 5.33
N HIS A 86 7.96 -1.11 5.42
CA HIS A 86 8.81 -1.07 6.62
C HIS A 86 9.35 0.34 6.92
N ASP A 87 9.51 1.19 5.90
CA ASP A 87 9.93 2.59 6.04
C ASP A 87 8.89 3.49 6.72
N GLY A 88 7.63 3.03 6.84
CA GLY A 88 6.53 3.76 7.45
C GLY A 88 6.00 4.94 6.62
N THR A 89 6.51 5.16 5.41
CA THR A 89 6.12 6.28 4.53
C THR A 89 5.56 5.81 3.20
N THR A 90 6.10 4.72 2.65
CA THR A 90 5.72 4.20 1.34
C THR A 90 4.49 3.31 1.49
N ILE A 91 3.47 3.54 0.67
CA ILE A 91 2.23 2.77 0.73
C ILE A 91 2.53 1.35 0.24
N ASP A 92 2.07 0.36 1.01
CA ASP A 92 2.14 -1.05 0.64
C ASP A 92 0.81 -1.48 0.00
N TYR A 93 -0.29 -1.32 0.72
CA TYR A 93 -1.63 -1.57 0.19
C TYR A 93 -2.70 -0.74 0.90
N ILE A 94 -3.85 -0.60 0.24
CA ILE A 94 -5.04 0.04 0.78
C ILE A 94 -6.18 -0.97 0.75
N ASN A 95 -6.83 -1.14 1.90
CA ASN A 95 -8.05 -1.92 2.03
C ASN A 95 -9.26 -0.99 2.10
N GLU A 96 -10.31 -1.31 1.36
CA GLU A 96 -11.62 -0.64 1.42
C GLU A 96 -12.70 -1.62 1.89
N TYR A 97 -13.62 -1.13 2.72
CA TYR A 97 -14.63 -1.95 3.40
C TYR A 97 -16.04 -1.49 3.02
N ASP A 98 -16.96 -2.45 2.93
CA ASP A 98 -18.38 -2.20 2.69
C ASP A 98 -18.96 -1.31 3.78
N LYS A 99 -19.90 -0.44 3.42
CA LYS A 99 -20.46 0.55 4.35
C LYS A 99 -21.42 -0.06 5.37
N VAL A 100 -22.05 -1.17 5.01
CA VAL A 100 -23.12 -1.80 5.78
C VAL A 100 -22.56 -2.99 6.55
N THR A 101 -21.86 -3.88 5.87
CA THR A 101 -21.37 -5.13 6.48
C THR A 101 -20.00 -4.96 7.16
N SER A 102 -19.27 -3.88 6.84
CA SER A 102 -17.86 -3.69 7.24
C SER A 102 -16.90 -4.76 6.69
N GLU A 103 -17.35 -5.57 5.73
CA GLU A 103 -16.52 -6.59 5.08
C GLU A 103 -15.53 -5.97 4.10
N LEU A 104 -14.38 -6.62 3.90
CA LEU A 104 -13.37 -6.16 2.94
C LEU A 104 -13.90 -6.33 1.51
N VAL A 105 -14.09 -5.23 0.79
CA VAL A 105 -14.59 -5.24 -0.60
C VAL A 105 -13.51 -4.99 -1.64
N LYS A 106 -12.40 -4.36 -1.24
CA LYS A 106 -11.33 -4.03 -2.17
C LYS A 106 -9.97 -3.98 -1.50
N THR A 107 -8.96 -4.50 -2.16
CA THR A 107 -7.55 -4.28 -1.83
C THR A 107 -6.83 -3.75 -3.06
N THR A 108 -6.14 -2.62 -2.90
CA THR A 108 -5.23 -2.07 -3.91
C THR A 108 -3.81 -2.24 -3.39
N LYS A 109 -3.00 -3.07 -4.06
CA LYS A 109 -1.58 -3.26 -3.76
C LYS A 109 -0.74 -2.33 -4.62
N PHE A 110 0.25 -1.70 -4.00
CA PHE A 110 1.22 -0.86 -4.68
C PHE A 110 2.54 -1.61 -4.84
N ARG A 111 3.32 -1.20 -5.83
CA ARG A 111 4.70 -1.67 -6.02
C ARG A 111 5.61 -1.09 -4.95
N SER A 112 6.88 -1.48 -4.96
CA SER A 112 7.88 -1.01 -3.99
C SER A 112 8.04 0.52 -3.96
N ASP A 113 7.71 1.22 -5.05
CA ASP A 113 7.72 2.69 -5.12
C ASP A 113 6.53 3.35 -4.39
N GLY A 114 5.51 2.59 -3.99
CA GLY A 114 4.31 3.09 -3.32
C GLY A 114 3.40 3.97 -4.17
N VAL A 115 3.67 4.08 -5.48
CA VAL A 115 2.95 4.94 -6.43
C VAL A 115 2.24 4.10 -7.47
N ARG A 116 2.95 3.17 -8.11
CA ARG A 116 2.38 2.30 -9.15
C ARG A 116 1.55 1.21 -8.50
N ILE A 117 0.39 0.94 -9.08
CA ILE A 117 -0.45 -0.18 -8.65
C ILE A 117 0.15 -1.47 -9.22
N ASP A 118 0.28 -2.48 -8.37
CA ASP A 118 0.68 -3.83 -8.74
C ASP A 118 -0.55 -4.64 -9.16
N TRP A 119 -1.54 -4.67 -8.26
CA TRP A 119 -2.82 -5.31 -8.51
C TRP A 119 -3.95 -4.73 -7.66
N ILE A 120 -5.17 -4.97 -8.12
CA ILE A 120 -6.41 -4.68 -7.40
C ILE A 120 -7.20 -5.98 -7.28
N ALA A 121 -7.66 -6.30 -6.08
CA ALA A 121 -8.60 -7.39 -5.83
C ALA A 121 -9.92 -6.81 -5.31
N GLU A 122 -11.03 -7.20 -5.92
CA GLU A 122 -12.39 -6.85 -5.56
C GLU A 122 -13.09 -8.10 -5.02
N ARG A 123 -13.92 -7.90 -3.99
CA ARG A 123 -14.59 -8.99 -3.26
C ARG A 123 -16.08 -8.71 -3.11
N ASP A 124 -16.84 -9.79 -3.14
CA ASP A 124 -18.26 -9.76 -2.85
C ASP A 124 -18.48 -9.51 -1.34
N PRO A 125 -19.26 -8.49 -0.94
CA PRO A 125 -19.43 -8.13 0.47
C PRO A 125 -20.30 -9.12 1.26
N GLN A 126 -21.02 -10.04 0.61
CA GLN A 126 -21.89 -11.00 1.27
C GLN A 126 -21.15 -12.31 1.58
N THR A 127 -20.28 -12.73 0.67
CA THR A 127 -19.54 -14.01 0.74
C THR A 127 -18.07 -13.83 1.13
N GLY A 128 -17.50 -12.64 0.94
CA GLY A 128 -16.07 -12.36 1.11
C GLY A 128 -15.17 -12.91 -0.01
N ASN A 129 -15.76 -13.65 -0.95
CA ASN A 129 -15.04 -14.24 -2.08
C ASN A 129 -14.55 -13.16 -3.03
N ARG A 130 -13.42 -13.41 -3.69
CA ARG A 130 -12.98 -12.56 -4.79
C ARG A 130 -14.02 -12.62 -5.90
N ILE A 131 -14.25 -11.49 -6.56
CA ILE A 131 -15.07 -11.39 -7.77
C ILE A 131 -14.24 -10.96 -8.97
N LYS A 132 -13.17 -10.20 -8.73
CA LYS A 132 -12.28 -9.73 -9.77
C LYS A 132 -10.91 -9.40 -9.23
N ASP A 133 -9.87 -9.84 -9.94
CA ASP A 133 -8.51 -9.34 -9.76
C ASP A 133 -8.07 -8.65 -11.06
N THR A 134 -7.36 -7.53 -10.94
CA THR A 134 -6.72 -6.81 -12.06
C THR A 134 -5.25 -6.64 -11.74
N TYR A 135 -4.38 -7.15 -12.59
CA TYR A 135 -2.92 -7.03 -12.48
C TYR A 135 -2.42 -6.06 -13.54
N PHE A 136 -1.50 -5.19 -13.15
CA PHE A 136 -0.94 -4.16 -14.01
C PHE A 136 0.47 -4.54 -14.44
N ASN A 137 0.85 -4.09 -15.63
CA ASN A 137 2.21 -4.21 -16.13
C ASN A 137 3.21 -3.55 -15.16
N PRO A 138 4.50 -3.91 -15.23
CA PRO A 138 5.52 -3.32 -14.38
C PRO A 138 5.59 -1.78 -14.41
N ASP A 139 5.21 -1.16 -15.52
CA ASP A 139 5.16 0.30 -15.66
C ASP A 139 3.99 0.96 -14.90
N GLY A 140 3.00 0.17 -14.45
CA GLY A 140 1.80 0.59 -13.75
C GLY A 140 0.73 1.23 -14.65
N VAL A 141 0.88 1.18 -15.98
CA VAL A 141 0.00 1.86 -16.93
C VAL A 141 -0.93 0.86 -17.62
N GLY A 142 -0.37 -0.20 -18.18
CA GLY A 142 -1.11 -1.23 -18.90
C GLY A 142 -1.70 -2.30 -17.97
N ILE A 143 -2.82 -2.92 -18.37
CA ILE A 143 -3.33 -4.11 -17.68
C ILE A 143 -2.63 -5.33 -18.26
N GLU A 144 -2.06 -6.18 -17.42
CA GLU A 144 -1.47 -7.46 -17.84
C GLU A 144 -2.56 -8.54 -17.92
N LEU A 145 -3.40 -8.59 -16.89
CA LEU A 145 -4.26 -9.72 -16.62
C LEU A 145 -5.49 -9.29 -15.82
N ILE A 146 -6.66 -9.79 -16.21
CA ILE A 146 -7.89 -9.73 -15.41
C ILE A 146 -8.35 -11.15 -15.12
N LEU A 147 -8.66 -11.43 -13.85
CA LEU A 147 -9.30 -12.65 -13.40
C LEU A 147 -10.69 -12.30 -12.88
N GLU A 148 -11.70 -13.06 -13.27
CA GLU A 148 -13.07 -12.93 -12.75
C GLU A 148 -13.46 -14.25 -12.08
N TYR A 149 -14.23 -14.16 -11.00
CA TYR A 149 -14.55 -15.28 -10.13
C TYR A 149 -16.05 -15.34 -9.84
N ASP A 150 -16.57 -16.55 -9.65
CA ASP A 150 -17.93 -16.76 -9.19
C ASP A 150 -18.02 -16.39 -7.69
N PRO A 151 -18.90 -15.47 -7.29
CA PRO A 151 -18.99 -15.04 -5.89
C PRO A 151 -19.50 -16.15 -4.95
N LYS A 152 -20.26 -17.14 -5.46
CA LYS A 152 -20.84 -18.20 -4.64
C LYS A 152 -19.83 -19.31 -4.35
N THR A 153 -19.10 -19.75 -5.39
CA THR A 153 -18.14 -20.87 -5.27
C THR A 153 -16.72 -20.39 -4.98
N GLY A 154 -16.40 -19.14 -5.32
CA GLY A 154 -15.03 -18.59 -5.27
C GLY A 154 -14.14 -19.07 -6.43
N ASN A 155 -14.67 -19.90 -7.33
CA ASN A 155 -13.92 -20.42 -8.47
C ASN A 155 -13.69 -19.34 -9.51
N LYS A 156 -12.55 -19.41 -10.19
CA LYS A 156 -12.30 -18.59 -11.39
C LYS A 156 -13.29 -18.99 -12.47
N ILE A 157 -13.90 -17.99 -13.12
CA ILE A 157 -14.83 -18.19 -14.24
C ILE A 157 -14.27 -17.63 -15.54
N LYS A 158 -13.37 -16.65 -15.44
CA LYS A 158 -12.77 -16.03 -16.62
C LYS A 158 -11.37 -15.52 -16.33
N LYS A 159 -10.52 -15.60 -17.35
CA LYS A 159 -9.19 -14.99 -17.40
C LYS A 159 -9.10 -14.22 -18.71
N THR A 160 -8.70 -12.96 -18.65
CA THR A 160 -8.41 -12.14 -19.84
C THR A 160 -6.96 -11.71 -19.75
N GLU A 161 -6.13 -12.11 -20.71
CA GLU A 161 -4.74 -11.69 -20.82
C GLU A 161 -4.62 -10.64 -21.90
N PHE A 162 -3.74 -9.68 -21.67
CA PHE A 162 -3.47 -8.59 -22.60
C PHE A 162 -2.07 -8.74 -23.21
N HIS A 163 -1.89 -8.14 -24.37
CA HIS A 163 -0.58 -7.95 -24.96
C HIS A 163 0.28 -7.01 -24.08
N PRO A 164 1.60 -6.96 -24.29
CA PRO A 164 2.49 -6.07 -23.51
C PRO A 164 2.13 -4.58 -23.56
N ASP A 165 1.35 -4.12 -24.54
CA ASP A 165 0.81 -2.76 -24.55
C ASP A 165 -0.27 -2.50 -23.48
N GLY A 166 -0.78 -3.56 -22.85
CA GLY A 166 -1.77 -3.53 -21.79
C GLY A 166 -3.16 -3.06 -22.20
N VAL A 167 -3.46 -3.05 -23.50
CA VAL A 167 -4.73 -2.58 -24.07
C VAL A 167 -5.38 -3.65 -24.95
N ARG A 168 -4.60 -4.29 -25.82
CA ARG A 168 -5.11 -5.31 -26.75
C ARG A 168 -5.22 -6.66 -26.04
N ILE A 169 -6.37 -7.31 -26.16
CA ILE A 169 -6.58 -8.65 -25.61
C ILE A 169 -5.73 -9.63 -26.40
N HIS A 170 -4.97 -10.47 -25.68
CA HIS A 170 -4.22 -11.57 -26.24
C HIS A 170 -5.04 -12.86 -26.22
N SER A 171 -5.64 -13.17 -25.07
CA SER A 171 -6.44 -14.38 -24.87
C SER A 171 -7.58 -14.16 -23.89
N ILE A 172 -8.63 -14.98 -24.02
CA ILE A 172 -9.68 -15.12 -23.01
C ILE A 172 -9.86 -16.60 -22.73
N ILE A 173 -9.82 -16.97 -21.45
CA ILE A 173 -10.08 -18.34 -21.02
C ILE A 173 -11.32 -18.35 -20.13
N GLU A 174 -12.25 -19.24 -20.43
CA GLU A 174 -13.47 -19.48 -19.65
C GLU A 174 -13.34 -20.77 -18.85
N TYR A 175 -13.90 -20.76 -17.65
CA TYR A 175 -13.87 -21.87 -16.70
C TYR A 175 -15.28 -22.18 -16.22
N ASP A 176 -15.55 -23.44 -15.92
CA ASP A 176 -16.79 -23.86 -15.31
C ASP A 176 -16.88 -23.31 -13.86
N PRO A 177 -17.97 -22.63 -13.48
CA PRO A 177 -18.07 -21.97 -12.18
C PRO A 177 -18.17 -22.93 -11.00
N GLN A 178 -18.60 -24.18 -11.22
CA GLN A 178 -18.77 -25.16 -10.15
C GLN A 178 -17.48 -25.92 -9.87
N THR A 179 -16.71 -26.24 -10.91
CA THR A 179 -15.51 -27.07 -10.82
C THR A 179 -14.21 -26.28 -10.94
N GLY A 180 -14.25 -25.07 -11.49
CA GLY A 180 -13.06 -24.27 -11.82
C GLY A 180 -12.25 -24.83 -12.99
N ILE A 181 -12.77 -25.80 -13.72
CA ILE A 181 -12.10 -26.46 -14.85
C ILE A 181 -12.19 -25.57 -16.08
N LYS A 182 -11.09 -25.45 -16.83
CA LYS A 182 -11.05 -24.73 -18.12
C LYS A 182 -11.99 -25.40 -19.12
N ILE A 183 -12.88 -24.61 -19.73
CA ILE A 183 -13.87 -25.11 -20.72
C ILE A 183 -13.63 -24.56 -22.12
N LYS A 184 -13.09 -23.34 -22.22
CA LYS A 184 -12.87 -22.68 -23.51
C LYS A 184 -11.68 -21.74 -23.44
N ASP A 185 -10.96 -21.64 -24.54
CA ASP A 185 -9.85 -20.70 -24.75
C ASP A 185 -10.06 -19.98 -26.07
N PHE A 186 -9.97 -18.66 -26.07
CA PHE A 186 -10.04 -17.80 -27.24
C PHE A 186 -8.69 -17.13 -27.40
N SER A 187 -8.01 -17.42 -28.51
CA SER A 187 -6.80 -16.67 -28.88
C SER A 187 -7.19 -15.54 -29.83
N PHE A 188 -6.59 -14.37 -29.67
CA PHE A 188 -6.82 -13.23 -30.55
C PHE A 188 -5.59 -12.95 -31.42
N GLN A 189 -5.83 -12.38 -32.61
CA GLN A 189 -4.77 -11.84 -33.44
C GLN A 189 -4.11 -10.63 -32.76
N LYS A 190 -2.99 -10.18 -33.34
CA LYS A 190 -2.25 -8.98 -32.88
C LYS A 190 -3.09 -7.71 -32.85
N ASP A 191 -4.24 -7.64 -33.53
CA ASP A 191 -5.16 -6.50 -33.44
C ASP A 191 -5.95 -6.45 -32.10
N GLY A 192 -5.94 -7.55 -31.33
CA GLY A 192 -6.66 -7.73 -30.07
C GLY A 192 -8.17 -7.77 -30.20
N LYS A 193 -8.70 -7.98 -31.41
CA LYS A 193 -10.14 -7.90 -31.73
C LYS A 193 -10.61 -9.11 -32.51
N THR A 194 -9.78 -9.62 -33.41
CA THR A 194 -10.12 -10.73 -34.29
C THR A 194 -9.74 -12.03 -33.59
N ILE A 195 -10.72 -12.90 -33.34
CA ILE A 195 -10.47 -14.25 -32.82
C ILE A 195 -9.66 -15.02 -33.84
N TRP A 196 -8.52 -15.56 -33.43
CA TRP A 196 -7.66 -16.44 -34.22
C TRP A 196 -8.15 -17.89 -34.16
N ASP A 197 -8.39 -18.40 -32.95
CA ASP A 197 -8.92 -19.73 -32.74
C ASP A 197 -9.72 -19.81 -31.43
N ILE A 198 -10.47 -20.90 -31.31
CA ILE A 198 -11.16 -21.30 -30.09
C ILE A 198 -10.80 -22.75 -29.79
N CYS A 199 -10.23 -23.02 -28.62
CA CYS A 199 -10.05 -24.38 -28.12
C CYS A 199 -11.17 -24.73 -27.13
N GLU A 200 -11.76 -25.91 -27.28
CA GLU A 200 -12.77 -26.46 -26.37
C GLU A 200 -12.17 -27.59 -25.53
N PHE A 201 -12.60 -27.66 -24.27
CA PHE A 201 -12.11 -28.61 -23.28
C PHE A 201 -13.29 -29.33 -22.63
N ASP A 202 -13.07 -30.56 -22.21
CA ASP A 202 -14.06 -31.36 -21.50
C ASP A 202 -14.34 -30.73 -20.13
N PRO A 203 -15.59 -30.37 -19.81
CA PRO A 203 -15.91 -29.61 -18.59
C PRO A 203 -15.76 -30.41 -17.30
N LYS A 204 -15.60 -31.75 -17.37
CA LYS A 204 -15.42 -32.60 -16.19
C LYS A 204 -13.96 -32.96 -15.93
N THR A 205 -13.17 -33.07 -16.99
CA THR A 205 -11.78 -33.57 -16.93
C THR A 205 -10.74 -32.53 -17.31
N GLY A 206 -11.14 -31.43 -17.95
CA GLY A 206 -10.24 -30.39 -18.48
C GLY A 206 -9.42 -30.85 -19.69
N LYS A 207 -9.71 -32.04 -20.23
CA LYS A 207 -9.00 -32.56 -21.41
C LYS A 207 -9.35 -31.76 -22.64
N PHE A 208 -8.33 -31.42 -23.44
CA PHE A 208 -8.53 -30.81 -24.74
C PHE A 208 -9.42 -31.68 -25.63
N LEU A 209 -10.40 -31.06 -26.28
CA LEU A 209 -11.32 -31.73 -27.21
C LEU A 209 -10.99 -31.39 -28.65
N LYS A 210 -10.99 -30.09 -28.99
CA LYS A 210 -10.77 -29.63 -30.38
C LYS A 210 -10.44 -28.15 -30.45
N THR A 211 -9.87 -27.75 -31.58
CA THR A 211 -9.63 -26.36 -31.95
C THR A 211 -10.50 -25.98 -33.15
N HIS A 212 -11.07 -24.79 -33.11
CA HIS A 212 -11.80 -24.17 -34.21
C HIS A 212 -11.02 -22.98 -34.73
N THR A 213 -10.70 -22.97 -36.02
CA THR A 213 -10.00 -21.86 -36.67
C THR A 213 -10.99 -20.82 -37.16
N GLN A 214 -10.48 -19.65 -37.59
CA GLN A 214 -11.27 -18.53 -38.12
C GLN A 214 -12.32 -18.88 -39.19
N SER A 215 -12.07 -19.89 -40.02
CA SER A 215 -13.00 -20.28 -41.08
C SER A 215 -14.26 -20.96 -40.54
N SER A 216 -14.20 -21.51 -39.32
CA SER A 216 -15.28 -22.25 -38.68
C SER A 216 -16.52 -21.39 -38.42
N LYS A 217 -17.69 -22.04 -38.44
CA LYS A 217 -18.98 -21.39 -38.10
C LYS A 217 -19.00 -20.89 -36.65
N LEU A 218 -18.35 -21.61 -35.73
CA LEU A 218 -18.30 -21.25 -34.32
C LEU A 218 -17.57 -19.92 -34.14
N VAL A 219 -16.34 -19.79 -34.66
CA VAL A 219 -15.54 -18.56 -34.51
C VAL A 219 -16.26 -17.36 -35.12
N LYS A 220 -16.87 -17.50 -36.31
CA LYS A 220 -17.66 -16.43 -36.93
C LYS A 220 -18.85 -15.99 -36.06
N THR A 221 -19.51 -16.95 -35.40
CA THR A 221 -20.63 -16.68 -34.49
C THR A 221 -20.16 -15.90 -33.26
N GLU A 222 -19.09 -16.37 -32.61
CA GLU A 222 -18.56 -15.72 -31.40
C GLU A 222 -18.00 -14.32 -31.71
N GLN A 223 -17.31 -14.16 -32.84
CA GLN A 223 -16.85 -12.84 -33.28
C GLN A 223 -18.02 -11.85 -33.43
N LYS A 224 -19.14 -12.30 -34.02
CA LYS A 224 -20.34 -11.47 -34.15
C LYS A 224 -20.95 -11.12 -32.79
N ASN A 225 -20.98 -12.07 -31.85
CA ASN A 225 -21.49 -11.85 -30.50
C ASN A 225 -20.66 -10.77 -29.77
N ILE A 226 -19.33 -10.88 -29.80
CA ILE A 226 -18.42 -9.89 -29.22
C ILE A 226 -18.65 -8.51 -29.84
N ASN A 227 -18.69 -8.43 -31.18
CA ASN A 227 -18.92 -7.17 -31.89
C ASN A 227 -20.27 -6.52 -31.51
N ASN A 228 -21.30 -7.33 -31.30
CA ASN A 228 -22.62 -6.84 -30.87
C ASN A 228 -22.62 -6.34 -29.42
N GLN A 229 -21.92 -7.02 -28.51
CA GLN A 229 -21.79 -6.55 -27.13
C GLN A 229 -21.06 -5.20 -27.06
N ILE A 230 -19.99 -5.03 -27.85
CA ILE A 230 -19.26 -3.76 -27.95
C ILE A 230 -20.20 -2.64 -28.43
N LYS A 231 -20.94 -2.86 -29.53
CA LYS A 231 -21.87 -1.87 -30.07
C LYS A 231 -22.97 -1.44 -29.09
N ARG A 232 -23.43 -2.34 -28.21
CA ARG A 232 -24.44 -2.03 -27.18
C ARG A 232 -23.89 -1.17 -26.05
N ARG A 233 -22.58 -1.22 -25.78
CA ARG A 233 -21.94 -0.43 -24.72
C ARG A 233 -21.55 0.98 -25.17
N THR A 234 -21.54 1.23 -26.47
CA THR A 234 -21.15 2.52 -27.07
C THR A 234 -22.34 3.34 -27.57
N LYS A 235 -23.57 2.91 -27.30
CA LYS A 235 -24.82 3.62 -27.56
C LYS A 235 -25.44 4.01 -26.23
#